data_AF-A0A955DY72-F1
#
_entry.id   AF-A0A955DY72-F1
#
_cell.length_a   1.000
_cell.length_b   1.000
_cell.length_c   1.000
_cell.angle_alpha   90.00
_cell.angle_beta   90.00
_cell.angle_gamma   90.00
#
_symmetry.space_group_name_H-M   'P 1'
#
loop_
_entity.id
_entity.type
_entity.pdbx_description
1 polymer ?
#
loop_
_entity_poly.entity_id
_entity_poly.type
_entity_poly.pdbx_seq_one_letter_code
_entity_poly.pdbx_strand_id
1 'polypeptide(L)'
;MHIRAVVALAFSLVLVRPAAASPPNILVIVSDDHRADVLGCAGHPVLQTPNLDRLAAQGTRFTNAFVTTSICAASRASILTGMVERTHGFTFGTAPLAREFCEATYPARLRQAGYHTGFVGKFGIGVQGGADTVATMFDEFHPLTRSPYRKTLPDGSVRHVTDLTGDAAIEFIRQAPADAPFCLSVSFNAGHAEDGDLDDHYPPPPDEMHLYEDVPMPRPRFDDPSIIDAHPGFLAESLNRDRYHWRWDTPEKYDRNMRDYLRLLTGMDRNVGRILHALEESGHDEDTVVIFLGDNGYYMGDRGFAGKWSHYDQSLRIPLIVHDPRRAPGGTDDRLALNIDVARTVLDLAGLGWMEATQGDVLTDPPSTRHEFFAEHRMKHARIPMWEGLRTEDWKYAHYLDQDPDEAEFLHDLRTDPDELVNLAHDPASRDRLETMRAETASRSERAARRGAPLPRVLLLGDSISMGNHADVVAALKGEAHVVRPRENCAGTTNGVRKIDQWIALDGGEWDVIHFNFGLHDLKRVKPDGTNSNDPADARQAEPDAYEANLRAIVERLRATGATLVFATTTPVPEGGVRPHRDTTDPERYNAIARRVLEPLDIAIDDLHGAASARLGEIQRPADVHFTRE
;
A
#
# COMPACT_ATOMS: atom_id res chain seq x y z
N MET A 1 60.40 37.01 -24.79
CA MET A 1 59.64 35.73 -24.83
C MET A 1 59.60 35.18 -23.41
N HIS A 2 58.60 35.58 -22.61
CA HIS A 2 57.28 34.91 -22.46
C HIS A 2 57.40 33.63 -21.61
N ILE A 3 57.21 33.65 -20.29
CA ILE A 3 55.99 33.87 -19.47
C ILE A 3 55.17 32.57 -19.26
N ARG A 4 55.27 32.05 -18.03
CA ARG A 4 54.23 31.60 -17.07
C ARG A 4 53.30 30.40 -17.34
N ALA A 5 53.09 29.71 -16.22
CA ALA A 5 51.83 29.20 -15.65
C ALA A 5 51.33 27.80 -16.06
N VAL A 6 51.67 26.83 -15.20
CA VAL A 6 50.82 25.66 -14.91
C VAL A 6 49.85 26.10 -13.80
N VAL A 7 48.69 26.61 -14.20
CA VAL A 7 47.53 26.86 -13.34
C VAL A 7 46.29 26.36 -14.08
N ALA A 8 45.51 25.54 -13.38
CA ALA A 8 44.10 25.23 -13.62
C ALA A 8 43.71 24.58 -14.95
N LEU A 9 43.64 23.25 -14.93
CA LEU A 9 42.49 22.55 -15.51
C LEU A 9 42.02 21.50 -14.51
N ALA A 10 41.56 21.96 -13.34
CA ALA A 10 40.57 21.20 -12.59
C ALA A 10 39.34 21.19 -13.49
N PHE A 11 39.15 20.09 -14.22
CA PHE A 11 37.84 19.77 -14.77
C PHE A 11 36.87 19.85 -13.59
N SER A 12 36.02 20.86 -13.60
CA SER A 12 34.74 20.77 -12.92
C SER A 12 34.08 19.50 -13.45
N LEU A 13 34.21 18.40 -12.68
CA LEU A 13 33.14 17.43 -12.62
C LEU A 13 31.96 18.24 -12.08
N VAL A 14 31.22 18.87 -13.00
CA VAL A 14 29.78 18.95 -12.85
C VAL A 14 29.39 17.49 -12.71
N LEU A 15 29.25 17.04 -11.46
CA LEU A 15 28.36 15.93 -11.16
C LEU A 15 27.04 16.36 -11.78
N VAL A 16 26.82 15.92 -13.01
CA VAL A 16 25.49 15.82 -13.58
C VAL A 16 24.78 14.93 -12.57
N ARG A 17 24.05 15.56 -11.66
CA ARG A 17 23.03 14.86 -10.89
C ARG A 17 22.24 14.09 -11.94
N PRO A 18 22.02 12.77 -11.79
CA PRO A 18 20.99 12.14 -12.60
C PRO A 18 19.75 13.02 -12.39
N ALA A 19 19.13 13.47 -13.49
CA ALA A 19 17.82 14.06 -13.40
C ALA A 19 16.99 13.11 -12.54
N ALA A 20 16.28 13.64 -11.53
CA ALA A 20 15.30 12.82 -10.83
C ALA A 20 14.46 12.15 -11.92
N ALA A 21 14.48 10.81 -11.97
CA ALA A 21 13.82 10.09 -13.05
C ALA A 21 12.38 10.59 -13.10
N SER A 22 11.92 10.97 -14.31
CA SER A 22 10.55 11.45 -14.47
C SER A 22 9.59 10.41 -13.88
N PRO A 23 8.59 10.86 -13.10
CA PRO A 23 7.63 9.95 -12.51
C PRO A 23 6.88 9.19 -13.62
N PRO A 24 6.63 7.87 -13.46
CA PRO A 24 6.12 7.03 -14.54
C PRO A 24 4.64 7.31 -14.81
N ASN A 25 4.20 6.89 -15.99
CA ASN A 25 2.78 6.65 -16.23
C ASN A 25 2.31 5.44 -15.42
N ILE A 26 1.03 5.42 -15.03
CA ILE A 26 0.48 4.36 -14.19
C ILE A 26 -0.85 3.87 -14.77
N LEU A 27 -0.97 2.57 -14.99
CA LEU A 27 -2.19 1.91 -15.46
C LEU A 27 -2.65 0.90 -14.40
N VAL A 28 -3.78 1.17 -13.76
CA VAL A 28 -4.41 0.28 -12.77
C VAL A 28 -5.61 -0.42 -13.42
N ILE A 29 -5.53 -1.73 -13.63
CA ILE A 29 -6.58 -2.54 -14.24
C ILE A 29 -7.25 -3.42 -13.17
N VAL A 30 -8.55 -3.24 -12.98
CA VAL A 30 -9.36 -4.00 -12.03
C VAL A 30 -10.34 -4.91 -12.78
N SER A 31 -10.32 -6.20 -12.47
CA SER A 31 -11.29 -7.21 -12.92
C SER A 31 -12.33 -7.48 -11.83
N ASP A 32 -13.58 -7.79 -12.21
CA ASP A 32 -14.71 -7.98 -11.29
C ASP A 32 -14.94 -9.48 -11.07
N ASP A 33 -15.08 -9.94 -9.82
CA ASP A 33 -15.33 -11.36 -9.50
C ASP A 33 -14.29 -12.33 -10.10
N HIS A 34 -13.00 -11.98 -9.98
CA HIS A 34 -11.88 -12.74 -10.56
C HIS A 34 -11.04 -13.41 -9.46
N ARG A 35 -11.08 -14.75 -9.38
CA ARG A 35 -10.34 -15.53 -8.37
C ARG A 35 -8.89 -15.78 -8.78
N ALA A 36 -7.98 -15.86 -7.80
CA ALA A 36 -6.53 -15.95 -8.02
C ALA A 36 -6.04 -17.13 -8.87
N ASP A 37 -6.75 -18.26 -8.85
CA ASP A 37 -6.44 -19.49 -9.61
C ASP A 37 -7.08 -19.50 -11.01
N VAL A 38 -7.80 -18.43 -11.39
CA VAL A 38 -8.46 -18.29 -12.70
C VAL A 38 -7.59 -17.46 -13.64
N LEU A 39 -6.34 -17.89 -13.83
CA LEU A 39 -5.40 -17.30 -14.79
C LEU A 39 -4.61 -18.42 -15.48
N GLY A 40 -4.27 -18.23 -16.75
CA GLY A 40 -3.41 -19.14 -17.50
C GLY A 40 -2.05 -19.34 -16.80
N CYS A 41 -1.39 -18.25 -16.43
CA CYS A 41 -0.13 -18.27 -15.67
C CYS A 41 -0.26 -18.77 -14.21
N ALA A 42 -1.49 -18.91 -13.68
CA ALA A 42 -1.75 -19.58 -12.41
C ALA A 42 -2.04 -21.09 -12.58
N GLY A 43 -2.01 -21.61 -13.82
CA GLY A 43 -2.20 -23.02 -14.13
C GLY A 43 -3.66 -23.41 -14.35
N HIS A 44 -4.56 -22.46 -14.61
CA HIS A 44 -5.95 -22.79 -14.91
C HIS A 44 -6.03 -23.69 -16.17
N PRO A 45 -6.76 -24.83 -16.14
CA PRO A 45 -6.63 -25.86 -17.18
C PRO A 45 -7.28 -25.54 -18.53
N VAL A 46 -8.19 -24.57 -18.57
CA VAL A 46 -9.00 -24.24 -19.77
C VAL A 46 -8.80 -22.79 -20.23
N LEU A 47 -9.00 -21.84 -19.31
CA LEU A 47 -8.87 -20.41 -19.56
C LEU A 47 -7.57 -20.02 -20.26
N GLN A 48 -7.70 -19.16 -21.26
CA GLN A 48 -6.59 -18.53 -21.97
C GLN A 48 -6.55 -17.04 -21.64
N THR A 49 -5.45 -16.59 -21.04
CA THR A 49 -5.18 -15.18 -20.71
C THR A 49 -3.79 -14.75 -21.18
N PRO A 50 -3.45 -14.90 -22.49
CA PRO A 50 -2.08 -14.71 -22.97
C PRO A 50 -1.50 -13.32 -22.68
N ASN A 51 -2.33 -12.27 -22.59
CA ASN A 51 -1.84 -10.92 -22.32
C ASN A 51 -1.50 -10.73 -20.84
N LEU A 52 -2.33 -11.21 -19.92
CA LEU A 52 -2.02 -11.23 -18.49
C LEU A 52 -0.87 -12.20 -18.18
N ASP A 53 -0.77 -13.32 -18.88
CA ASP A 53 0.34 -14.27 -18.73
C ASP A 53 1.66 -13.63 -19.15
N ARG A 54 1.67 -12.88 -20.26
CA ARG A 54 2.81 -12.08 -20.68
C ARG A 54 3.16 -11.01 -19.65
N LEU A 55 2.16 -10.30 -19.14
CA LEU A 55 2.34 -9.27 -18.11
C LEU A 55 2.97 -9.86 -16.84
N ALA A 56 2.51 -11.04 -16.41
CA ALA A 56 3.08 -11.77 -15.28
C ALA A 56 4.52 -12.22 -15.54
N ALA A 57 4.82 -12.70 -16.75
CA ALA A 57 6.17 -13.13 -17.12
C ALA A 57 7.18 -11.97 -17.19
N GLN A 58 6.72 -10.78 -17.53
CA GLN A 58 7.53 -9.55 -17.59
C GLN A 58 7.59 -8.84 -16.23
N GLY A 59 6.62 -9.08 -15.34
CA GLY A 59 6.49 -8.43 -14.05
C GLY A 59 6.69 -9.36 -12.86
N THR A 60 5.90 -9.10 -11.81
CA THR A 60 5.80 -9.91 -10.60
C THR A 60 4.35 -10.30 -10.39
N ARG A 61 4.05 -11.60 -10.31
CA ARG A 61 2.74 -12.13 -9.92
C ARG A 61 2.74 -12.50 -8.45
N PHE A 62 1.87 -11.89 -7.67
CA PHE A 62 1.70 -12.21 -6.26
C PHE A 62 0.79 -13.43 -6.13
N THR A 63 1.30 -14.51 -5.54
CA THR A 63 0.52 -15.74 -5.37
C THR A 63 -0.41 -15.62 -4.17
N ASN A 64 -0.04 -14.87 -3.14
CA ASN A 64 -0.80 -14.65 -1.90
C ASN A 64 -1.36 -13.23 -1.82
N ALA A 65 -2.15 -12.84 -2.83
CA ALA A 65 -2.85 -11.56 -2.88
C ALA A 65 -4.31 -11.67 -2.42
N PHE A 66 -4.74 -10.75 -1.56
CA PHE A 66 -6.07 -10.77 -0.93
C PHE A 66 -6.76 -9.41 -0.95
N VAL A 67 -8.09 -9.45 -0.88
CA VAL A 67 -8.88 -8.27 -0.52
C VAL A 67 -9.12 -8.24 0.99
N THR A 68 -9.17 -7.04 1.55
CA THR A 68 -9.55 -6.84 2.96
C THR A 68 -11.07 -6.98 3.17
N THR A 69 -11.86 -6.82 2.11
CA THR A 69 -13.31 -7.00 2.16
C THR A 69 -13.82 -7.63 0.87
N SER A 70 -14.48 -8.79 0.97
CA SER A 70 -14.97 -9.56 -0.17
C SER A 70 -16.32 -9.05 -0.71
N ILE A 71 -16.36 -7.80 -1.17
CA ILE A 71 -17.51 -7.23 -1.86
C ILE A 71 -17.07 -6.08 -2.77
N CYS A 72 -17.60 -6.04 -4.00
CA CYS A 72 -17.10 -5.15 -5.05
C CYS A 72 -17.14 -3.65 -4.65
N ALA A 73 -18.22 -3.17 -4.01
CA ALA A 73 -18.34 -1.77 -3.63
C ALA A 73 -17.30 -1.35 -2.57
N ALA A 74 -17.22 -2.07 -1.45
CA ALA A 74 -16.27 -1.75 -0.39
C ALA A 74 -14.82 -1.97 -0.87
N SER A 75 -14.53 -3.09 -1.53
CA SER A 75 -13.19 -3.38 -2.05
C SER A 75 -12.68 -2.32 -3.04
N ARG A 76 -13.54 -1.80 -3.93
CA ARG A 76 -13.17 -0.72 -4.85
C ARG A 76 -12.89 0.59 -4.10
N ALA A 77 -13.64 0.90 -3.04
CA ALA A 77 -13.29 2.00 -2.16
C ALA A 77 -11.94 1.75 -1.44
N SER A 78 -11.67 0.53 -1.00
CA SER A 78 -10.40 0.12 -0.39
C SER A 78 -9.21 0.25 -1.35
N ILE A 79 -9.38 -0.10 -2.63
CA ILE A 79 -8.34 0.05 -3.67
C ILE A 79 -8.00 1.54 -3.87
N LEU A 80 -8.99 2.42 -3.92
CA LEU A 80 -8.78 3.86 -4.15
C LEU A 80 -8.17 4.57 -2.93
N THR A 81 -8.64 4.22 -1.74
CA THR A 81 -8.26 4.88 -0.47
C THR A 81 -7.04 4.25 0.20
N GLY A 82 -6.74 2.98 -0.11
CA GLY A 82 -5.79 2.16 0.63
C GLY A 82 -6.23 1.85 2.06
N MET A 83 -7.54 1.88 2.35
CA MET A 83 -8.10 1.66 3.69
C MET A 83 -8.97 0.41 3.73
N VAL A 84 -9.16 -0.17 4.93
CA VAL A 84 -10.15 -1.23 5.15
C VAL A 84 -11.58 -0.66 5.29
N GLU A 85 -12.59 -1.51 5.10
CA GLU A 85 -14.01 -1.13 5.04
C GLU A 85 -14.46 -0.27 6.21
N ARG A 86 -14.10 -0.62 7.44
CA ARG A 86 -14.52 0.15 8.63
C ARG A 86 -13.91 1.54 8.70
N THR A 87 -12.71 1.72 8.16
CA THR A 87 -11.97 2.98 8.22
C THR A 87 -12.57 3.99 7.25
N HIS A 88 -12.73 3.61 5.97
CA HIS A 88 -13.37 4.47 4.98
C HIS A 88 -14.91 4.49 5.11
N GLY A 89 -15.50 3.47 5.75
CA GLY A 89 -16.90 3.45 6.17
C GLY A 89 -17.93 3.26 5.06
N PHE A 90 -17.51 2.75 3.90
CA PHE A 90 -18.36 2.65 2.70
C PHE A 90 -18.59 1.18 2.28
N THR A 91 -19.86 0.81 2.13
CA THR A 91 -20.32 -0.42 1.48
C THR A 91 -21.77 -0.24 1.00
N PHE A 92 -22.40 -1.26 0.44
CA PHE A 92 -23.82 -1.14 0.07
C PHE A 92 -24.70 -0.86 1.28
N GLY A 93 -25.62 0.09 1.12
CA GLY A 93 -26.56 0.48 2.18
C GLY A 93 -25.99 1.46 3.23
N THR A 94 -24.72 1.86 3.14
CA THR A 94 -24.17 2.94 3.97
C THR A 94 -24.30 4.30 3.28
N ALA A 95 -23.91 5.37 3.99
CA ALA A 95 -23.71 6.67 3.36
C ALA A 95 -22.63 6.57 2.26
N PRO A 96 -22.69 7.45 1.23
CA PRO A 96 -21.62 7.60 0.25
C PRO A 96 -20.26 7.82 0.90
N LEU A 97 -19.18 7.43 0.20
CA LEU A 97 -17.80 7.66 0.64
C LEU A 97 -17.61 9.16 0.90
N ALA A 98 -17.15 9.50 2.11
CA ALA A 98 -17.02 10.88 2.55
C ALA A 98 -15.97 11.63 1.72
N ARG A 99 -16.17 12.95 1.56
CA ARG A 99 -15.38 13.76 0.65
C ARG A 99 -13.90 13.78 1.03
N GLU A 100 -13.60 13.83 2.32
CA GLU A 100 -12.25 13.76 2.87
C GLU A 100 -11.52 12.47 2.47
N PHE A 101 -12.24 11.35 2.39
CA PHE A 101 -11.66 10.08 1.92
C PHE A 101 -11.46 10.08 0.42
N CYS A 102 -12.38 10.68 -0.35
CA CYS A 102 -12.22 10.86 -1.80
C CYS A 102 -10.98 11.71 -2.14
N GLU A 103 -10.76 12.80 -1.42
CA GLU A 103 -9.61 13.70 -1.59
C GLU A 103 -8.28 13.05 -1.17
N ALA A 104 -8.34 12.03 -0.30
CA ALA A 104 -7.22 11.21 0.11
C ALA A 104 -6.98 9.98 -0.79
N THR A 105 -7.74 9.78 -1.87
CA THR A 105 -7.51 8.64 -2.78
C THR A 105 -6.27 8.85 -3.66
N TYR A 106 -5.65 7.75 -4.13
CA TYR A 106 -4.51 7.87 -5.06
C TYR A 106 -4.78 8.73 -6.31
N PRO A 107 -5.94 8.65 -7.02
CA PRO A 107 -6.16 9.50 -8.18
C PRO A 107 -6.26 10.99 -7.80
N ALA A 108 -6.94 11.35 -6.70
CA ALA A 108 -7.02 12.75 -6.25
C ALA A 108 -5.63 13.33 -5.91
N ARG A 109 -4.77 12.53 -5.27
CA ARG A 109 -3.43 12.96 -4.88
C ARG A 109 -2.48 13.08 -6.07
N LEU A 110 -2.55 12.13 -7.01
CA LEU A 110 -1.81 12.22 -8.27
C LEU A 110 -2.24 13.45 -9.07
N ARG A 111 -3.55 13.70 -9.16
CA ARG A 111 -4.11 14.88 -9.82
C ARG A 111 -3.55 16.18 -9.24
N GLN A 112 -3.55 16.30 -7.91
CA GLN A 112 -2.97 17.45 -7.21
C GLN A 112 -1.45 17.61 -7.46
N ALA A 113 -0.76 16.50 -7.72
CA ALA A 113 0.67 16.48 -8.06
C ALA A 113 0.96 16.73 -9.55
N GLY A 114 -0.06 16.98 -10.37
CA GLY A 114 0.09 17.31 -11.79
C GLY A 114 0.03 16.12 -12.75
N TYR A 115 -0.44 14.95 -12.30
CA TYR A 115 -0.79 13.86 -13.22
C TYR A 115 -2.09 14.18 -13.98
N HIS A 116 -2.15 13.74 -15.23
CA HIS A 116 -3.43 13.60 -15.96
C HIS A 116 -4.14 12.34 -15.52
N THR A 117 -5.33 12.48 -14.93
CA THR A 117 -5.99 11.36 -14.22
C THR A 117 -7.26 10.89 -14.93
N GLY A 118 -7.36 9.59 -15.17
CA GLY A 118 -8.47 8.98 -15.90
C GLY A 118 -9.11 7.82 -15.17
N PHE A 119 -10.42 7.66 -15.36
CA PHE A 119 -11.17 6.48 -14.95
C PHE A 119 -12.09 5.98 -16.06
N VAL A 120 -12.06 4.67 -16.34
CA VAL A 120 -12.93 4.01 -17.31
C VAL A 120 -13.54 2.75 -16.69
N GLY A 121 -14.85 2.56 -16.85
CA GLY A 121 -15.52 1.31 -16.47
C GLY A 121 -16.32 1.36 -15.17
N LYS A 122 -16.34 0.26 -14.41
CA LYS A 122 -17.18 0.13 -13.20
C LYS A 122 -16.58 0.90 -12.02
N PHE A 123 -17.12 2.08 -11.74
CA PHE A 123 -16.73 2.83 -10.54
C PHE A 123 -17.17 2.13 -9.25
N GLY A 124 -18.43 1.68 -9.21
CA GLY A 124 -18.94 0.81 -8.15
C GLY A 124 -19.07 1.45 -6.76
N ILE A 125 -18.76 2.74 -6.62
CA ILE A 125 -18.85 3.48 -5.37
C ILE A 125 -19.74 4.73 -5.52
N GLY A 126 -20.45 5.06 -4.45
CA GLY A 126 -21.13 6.36 -4.32
C GLY A 126 -20.21 7.31 -3.56
N VAL A 127 -20.06 8.55 -4.04
CA VAL A 127 -19.23 9.57 -3.40
C VAL A 127 -20.08 10.74 -2.91
N GLN A 128 -19.79 11.23 -1.71
CA GLN A 128 -20.41 12.44 -1.18
C GLN A 128 -20.07 13.62 -2.11
N GLY A 129 -21.07 14.44 -2.46
CA GLY A 129 -20.89 15.54 -3.41
C GLY A 129 -20.96 15.13 -4.89
N GLY A 130 -21.08 13.83 -5.20
CA GLY A 130 -21.31 13.35 -6.56
C GLY A 130 -20.24 13.81 -7.55
N ALA A 131 -20.66 14.32 -8.70
CA ALA A 131 -19.78 14.70 -9.81
C ALA A 131 -18.70 15.72 -9.41
N ASP A 132 -19.02 16.68 -8.53
CA ASP A 132 -18.05 17.69 -8.08
C ASP A 132 -16.87 17.05 -7.33
N THR A 133 -17.12 15.99 -6.58
CA THR A 133 -16.07 15.24 -5.87
C THR A 133 -15.36 14.26 -6.79
N VAL A 134 -16.04 13.69 -7.78
CA VAL A 134 -15.37 12.90 -8.83
C VAL A 134 -14.37 13.75 -9.61
N ALA A 135 -14.71 15.01 -9.90
CA ALA A 135 -13.84 15.95 -10.62
C ALA A 135 -12.56 16.35 -9.84
N THR A 136 -12.52 16.11 -8.53
CA THR A 136 -11.28 16.27 -7.74
C THR A 136 -10.35 15.05 -7.86
N MET A 137 -10.87 13.91 -8.33
CA MET A 137 -10.13 12.66 -8.49
C MET A 137 -9.64 12.45 -9.92
N PHE A 138 -10.46 12.80 -10.92
CA PHE A 138 -10.20 12.48 -12.33
C PHE A 138 -10.40 13.70 -13.23
N ASP A 139 -9.48 13.90 -14.17
CA ASP A 139 -9.65 14.79 -15.32
C ASP A 139 -10.68 14.23 -16.31
N GLU A 140 -10.64 12.92 -16.52
CA GLU A 140 -11.54 12.19 -17.42
C GLU A 140 -12.24 11.06 -16.68
N PHE A 141 -13.57 11.06 -16.68
CA PHE A 141 -14.39 10.09 -15.97
C PHE A 141 -15.43 9.47 -16.89
N HIS A 142 -15.21 8.20 -17.26
CA HIS A 142 -16.02 7.44 -18.21
C HIS A 142 -16.62 6.18 -17.54
N PRO A 143 -17.65 6.33 -16.68
CA PRO A 143 -18.25 5.20 -15.99
C PRO A 143 -19.05 4.33 -16.96
N LEU A 144 -18.79 3.03 -16.95
CA LEU A 144 -19.52 2.01 -17.71
C LEU A 144 -19.92 0.86 -16.79
N THR A 145 -21.20 0.52 -16.79
CA THR A 145 -21.75 -0.59 -16.01
C THR A 145 -22.20 -1.71 -16.92
N ARG A 146 -22.09 -2.96 -16.46
CA ARG A 146 -22.60 -4.13 -17.18
C ARG A 146 -24.12 -4.23 -17.24
N SER A 147 -24.92 -3.33 -16.68
CA SER A 147 -26.38 -3.55 -16.68
C SER A 147 -27.03 -2.78 -17.83
N PRO A 148 -27.27 -3.38 -19.02
CA PRO A 148 -26.90 -4.74 -19.49
C PRO A 148 -25.52 -4.80 -20.20
N TYR A 149 -24.95 -6.00 -20.36
CA TYR A 149 -23.57 -6.18 -20.87
C TYR A 149 -23.46 -5.75 -22.33
N ARG A 150 -24.51 -6.03 -23.10
CA ARG A 150 -24.68 -5.62 -24.49
C ARG A 150 -25.36 -4.24 -24.52
N LYS A 151 -24.64 -3.22 -25.00
CA LYS A 151 -25.10 -1.84 -25.09
C LYS A 151 -25.50 -1.52 -26.52
N THR A 152 -26.71 -0.99 -26.71
CA THR A 152 -27.13 -0.39 -27.98
C THR A 152 -26.59 1.05 -28.05
N LEU A 153 -25.76 1.32 -29.04
CA LEU A 153 -25.18 2.63 -29.30
C LEU A 153 -26.14 3.53 -30.09
N PRO A 154 -25.91 4.86 -30.15
CA PRO A 154 -26.79 5.79 -30.88
C PRO A 154 -26.94 5.48 -32.38
N ASP A 155 -25.96 4.82 -32.99
CA ASP A 155 -26.00 4.38 -34.39
C ASP A 155 -26.80 3.07 -34.61
N GLY A 156 -27.35 2.50 -33.53
CA GLY A 156 -28.11 1.25 -33.54
C GLY A 156 -27.24 -0.01 -33.45
N SER A 157 -25.92 0.10 -33.48
CA SER A 157 -25.04 -1.06 -33.27
C SER A 157 -25.08 -1.54 -31.82
N VAL A 158 -24.85 -2.84 -31.62
CA VAL A 158 -24.77 -3.44 -30.28
C VAL A 158 -23.32 -3.80 -30.00
N ARG A 159 -22.78 -3.30 -28.89
CA ARG A 159 -21.39 -3.53 -28.45
C ARG A 159 -21.36 -4.08 -27.05
N HIS A 160 -20.38 -4.92 -26.75
CA HIS A 160 -20.18 -5.45 -25.41
C HIS A 160 -19.45 -4.43 -24.52
N VAL A 161 -19.86 -4.28 -23.26
CA VAL A 161 -19.28 -3.28 -22.34
C VAL A 161 -17.78 -3.49 -22.10
N THR A 162 -17.29 -4.73 -22.18
CA THR A 162 -15.84 -5.03 -22.11
C THR A 162 -15.08 -4.35 -23.25
N ASP A 163 -15.63 -4.37 -24.47
CA ASP A 163 -15.00 -3.69 -25.61
C ASP A 163 -15.10 -2.19 -25.50
N LEU A 164 -16.25 -1.66 -25.06
CA LEU A 164 -16.42 -0.23 -24.83
C LEU A 164 -15.45 0.30 -23.75
N THR A 165 -15.18 -0.51 -22.73
CA THR A 165 -14.18 -0.20 -21.69
C THR A 165 -12.77 -0.17 -22.29
N GLY A 166 -12.41 -1.15 -23.13
CA GLY A 166 -11.14 -1.15 -23.84
C GLY A 166 -10.99 0.04 -24.80
N ASP A 167 -12.03 0.34 -25.59
CA ASP A 167 -12.06 1.45 -26.53
C ASP A 167 -11.84 2.80 -25.81
N ALA A 168 -12.52 3.03 -24.70
CA ALA A 168 -12.38 4.27 -23.92
C ALA A 168 -11.00 4.39 -23.23
N ALA A 169 -10.42 3.28 -22.76
CA ALA A 169 -9.07 3.29 -22.20
C ALA A 169 -8.00 3.61 -23.26
N ILE A 170 -8.15 3.05 -24.47
CA ILE A 170 -7.27 3.36 -25.61
C ILE A 170 -7.39 4.83 -26.01
N GLU A 171 -8.60 5.38 -26.01
CA GLU A 171 -8.81 6.79 -26.33
C GLU A 171 -8.12 7.71 -25.31
N PHE A 172 -8.24 7.42 -24.00
CA PHE A 172 -7.53 8.16 -22.96
C PHE A 172 -6.02 8.15 -23.20
N ILE A 173 -5.42 6.98 -23.47
CA ILE A 173 -3.98 6.85 -23.72
C ILE A 173 -3.55 7.69 -24.93
N ARG A 174 -4.35 7.69 -26.01
CA ARG A 174 -4.05 8.47 -27.22
C ARG A 174 -4.17 9.97 -27.03
N GLN A 175 -5.00 10.40 -26.08
CA GLN A 175 -5.22 11.82 -25.75
C GLN A 175 -4.37 12.30 -24.57
N ALA A 176 -3.60 11.40 -23.93
CA ALA A 176 -2.79 11.74 -22.78
C ALA A 176 -1.80 12.89 -23.11
N PRO A 177 -1.67 13.90 -22.24
CA PRO A 177 -0.73 15.01 -22.44
C PRO A 177 0.71 14.51 -22.53
N ALA A 178 1.49 15.05 -23.47
CA ALA A 178 2.90 14.67 -23.64
C ALA A 178 3.83 15.29 -22.57
N ASP A 179 3.37 16.32 -21.86
CA ASP A 179 4.15 17.09 -20.88
C ASP A 179 3.81 16.77 -19.41
N ALA A 180 2.90 15.82 -19.17
CA ALA A 180 2.53 15.36 -17.84
C ALA A 180 2.39 13.83 -17.82
N PRO A 181 2.82 13.14 -16.75
CA PRO A 181 2.52 11.71 -16.60
C PRO A 181 1.02 11.50 -16.42
N PHE A 182 0.51 10.34 -16.81
CA PHE A 182 -0.89 9.99 -16.60
C PHE A 182 -1.07 8.85 -15.60
N CYS A 183 -2.25 8.81 -14.97
CA CYS A 183 -2.71 7.66 -14.21
C CYS A 183 -4.11 7.28 -14.67
N LEU A 184 -4.24 6.11 -15.31
CA LEU A 184 -5.49 5.58 -15.79
C LEU A 184 -5.95 4.39 -14.95
N SER A 185 -7.15 4.48 -14.39
CA SER A 185 -7.81 3.35 -13.71
C SER A 185 -8.88 2.74 -14.63
N VAL A 186 -8.67 1.50 -15.06
CA VAL A 186 -9.58 0.74 -15.93
C VAL A 186 -10.25 -0.35 -15.13
N SER A 187 -11.57 -0.30 -15.00
CA SER A 187 -12.35 -1.23 -14.20
C SER A 187 -13.32 -2.02 -15.08
N PHE A 188 -12.92 -3.22 -15.48
CA PHE A 188 -13.79 -4.11 -16.23
C PHE A 188 -14.94 -4.63 -15.36
N ASN A 189 -16.08 -4.88 -16.00
CA ASN A 189 -17.19 -5.60 -15.36
C ASN A 189 -17.12 -7.12 -15.66
N ALA A 190 -16.21 -7.56 -16.52
CA ALA A 190 -16.11 -8.97 -16.93
C ALA A 190 -15.84 -9.86 -15.72
N GLY A 191 -16.59 -10.96 -15.61
CA GLY A 191 -16.57 -11.90 -14.49
C GLY A 191 -17.77 -11.78 -13.54
N HIS A 192 -18.44 -10.63 -13.48
CA HIS A 192 -19.59 -10.43 -12.60
C HIS A 192 -20.90 -10.94 -13.20
N ALA A 193 -21.61 -11.81 -12.49
CA ALA A 193 -22.88 -12.36 -12.97
C ALA A 193 -24.00 -11.31 -13.17
N GLU A 194 -24.90 -11.58 -14.12
CA GLU A 194 -26.23 -10.98 -14.23
C GLU A 194 -27.23 -11.76 -13.38
N ASP A 195 -27.52 -11.26 -12.17
CA ASP A 195 -28.42 -11.96 -11.24
C ASP A 195 -29.89 -11.87 -11.64
N GLY A 196 -30.26 -10.85 -12.43
CA GLY A 196 -31.63 -10.66 -12.92
C GLY A 196 -32.00 -11.60 -14.06
N ASP A 197 -31.02 -12.21 -14.72
CA ASP A 197 -31.20 -13.19 -15.79
C ASP A 197 -30.74 -14.56 -15.28
N LEU A 198 -31.70 -15.45 -14.99
CA LEU A 198 -31.42 -16.77 -14.44
C LEU A 198 -30.97 -17.79 -15.50
N ASP A 199 -30.91 -17.38 -16.77
CA ASP A 199 -30.51 -18.24 -17.88
C ASP A 199 -29.13 -17.83 -18.46
N ASP A 200 -28.90 -16.53 -18.69
CA ASP A 200 -27.68 -15.94 -19.26
C ASP A 200 -26.92 -15.11 -18.20
N HIS A 201 -26.37 -15.77 -17.19
CA HIS A 201 -25.64 -15.11 -16.10
C HIS A 201 -24.34 -14.44 -16.53
N TYR A 202 -23.71 -14.90 -17.61
CA TYR A 202 -22.37 -14.46 -18.02
C TYR A 202 -22.32 -14.18 -19.53
N PRO A 203 -23.10 -13.23 -20.05
CA PRO A 203 -23.22 -13.01 -21.49
C PRO A 203 -21.85 -12.61 -22.07
N PRO A 204 -21.14 -13.49 -22.80
CA PRO A 204 -19.80 -13.17 -23.26
C PRO A 204 -19.87 -12.24 -24.49
N PRO A 205 -18.76 -11.56 -24.86
CA PRO A 205 -18.74 -10.80 -26.08
C PRO A 205 -18.87 -11.75 -27.29
N PRO A 206 -19.51 -11.31 -28.39
CA PRO A 206 -19.84 -12.19 -29.51
C PRO A 206 -18.63 -12.89 -30.14
N ASP A 207 -17.48 -12.22 -30.16
CA ASP A 207 -16.25 -12.74 -30.77
C ASP A 207 -15.67 -13.91 -29.96
N GLU A 208 -16.01 -14.06 -28.68
CA GLU A 208 -15.52 -15.11 -27.79
C GLU A 208 -16.47 -16.31 -27.72
N MET A 209 -17.64 -16.25 -28.36
CA MET A 209 -18.65 -17.32 -28.35
C MET A 209 -18.14 -18.66 -28.90
N HIS A 210 -17.16 -18.64 -29.79
CA HIS A 210 -16.57 -19.85 -30.38
C HIS A 210 -15.55 -20.55 -29.46
N LEU A 211 -15.13 -19.89 -28.37
CA LEU A 211 -14.10 -20.44 -27.49
C LEU A 211 -14.68 -21.54 -26.60
N TYR A 212 -13.87 -22.55 -26.29
CA TYR A 212 -14.19 -23.59 -25.30
C TYR A 212 -15.47 -24.42 -25.55
N GLU A 213 -15.99 -24.47 -26.78
CA GLU A 213 -17.23 -25.23 -27.10
C GLU A 213 -17.08 -26.72 -26.77
N ASP A 214 -15.99 -27.33 -27.24
CA ASP A 214 -15.71 -28.77 -27.09
C ASP A 214 -14.80 -29.11 -25.90
N VAL A 215 -14.58 -28.16 -24.98
CA VAL A 215 -13.71 -28.35 -23.82
C VAL A 215 -14.56 -28.70 -22.59
N PRO A 216 -14.30 -29.83 -21.89
CA PRO A 216 -14.95 -30.11 -20.62
C PRO A 216 -14.59 -29.04 -19.57
N MET A 217 -15.60 -28.49 -18.89
CA MET A 217 -15.36 -27.50 -17.84
C MET A 217 -14.77 -28.17 -16.58
N PRO A 218 -13.75 -27.56 -15.94
CA PRO A 218 -13.20 -28.07 -14.70
C PRO A 218 -14.29 -28.05 -13.63
N ARG A 219 -14.45 -29.16 -12.90
CA ARG A 219 -15.45 -29.27 -11.82
C ARG A 219 -15.01 -28.44 -10.60
N PRO A 220 -15.95 -27.96 -9.77
CA PRO A 220 -15.60 -27.14 -8.62
C PRO A 220 -14.76 -27.95 -7.63
N ARG A 221 -13.86 -27.28 -6.90
CA ARG A 221 -13.22 -27.90 -5.74
C ARG A 221 -14.26 -27.96 -4.60
N PHE A 222 -14.13 -28.94 -3.71
CA PHE A 222 -14.98 -29.02 -2.51
C PHE A 222 -16.47 -29.13 -2.83
N ASP A 223 -16.83 -29.96 -3.82
CA ASP A 223 -18.20 -30.15 -4.30
C ASP A 223 -18.94 -31.31 -3.61
N ASP A 224 -18.29 -31.99 -2.65
CA ASP A 224 -18.93 -33.01 -1.81
C ASP A 224 -20.04 -32.38 -0.95
N PRO A 225 -21.30 -32.89 -1.01
CA PRO A 225 -22.40 -32.39 -0.20
C PRO A 225 -22.11 -32.36 1.31
N SER A 226 -21.25 -33.24 1.83
CA SER A 226 -20.90 -33.24 3.26
C SER A 226 -20.24 -31.93 3.70
N ILE A 227 -19.63 -31.19 2.77
CA ILE A 227 -18.98 -29.91 3.06
C ILE A 227 -20.03 -28.84 3.34
N ILE A 228 -21.07 -28.71 2.50
CA ILE A 228 -22.15 -27.75 2.76
C ILE A 228 -22.98 -28.18 3.98
N ASP A 229 -23.20 -29.47 4.18
CA ASP A 229 -23.94 -30.02 5.33
C ASP A 229 -23.23 -29.76 6.68
N ALA A 230 -21.90 -29.58 6.66
CA ALA A 230 -21.12 -29.25 7.85
C ALA A 230 -21.07 -27.75 8.19
N HIS A 231 -21.57 -26.88 7.31
CA HIS A 231 -21.63 -25.44 7.59
C HIS A 231 -22.76 -25.11 8.59
N PRO A 232 -22.59 -24.10 9.45
CA PRO A 232 -23.68 -23.62 10.29
C PRO A 232 -24.83 -23.07 9.44
N GLY A 233 -26.03 -23.05 10.02
CA GLY A 233 -27.28 -22.72 9.31
C GLY A 233 -27.21 -21.39 8.56
N PHE A 234 -26.60 -20.36 9.16
CA PHE A 234 -26.50 -19.03 8.53
C PHE A 234 -25.64 -18.99 7.25
N LEU A 235 -24.71 -19.93 7.07
CA LEU A 235 -23.95 -20.10 5.83
C LEU A 235 -24.66 -21.06 4.87
N ALA A 236 -25.20 -22.16 5.38
CA ALA A 236 -25.95 -23.13 4.58
C ALA A 236 -27.23 -22.54 3.98
N GLU A 237 -27.82 -21.53 4.61
CA GLU A 237 -29.02 -20.80 4.17
C GLU A 237 -28.69 -19.38 3.69
N SER A 238 -27.43 -19.10 3.35
CA SER A 238 -27.01 -17.77 2.88
C SER A 238 -27.42 -17.48 1.43
N LEU A 239 -27.24 -16.23 1.00
CA LEU A 239 -27.37 -15.84 -0.40
C LEU A 239 -26.32 -16.53 -1.30
N ASN A 240 -25.18 -16.96 -0.73
CA ASN A 240 -24.22 -17.78 -1.47
C ASN A 240 -24.86 -19.09 -1.91
N ARG A 241 -25.64 -19.72 -1.03
CA ARG A 241 -26.34 -20.97 -1.33
C ARG A 241 -27.45 -20.78 -2.35
N ASP A 242 -28.24 -19.71 -2.25
CA ASP A 242 -29.25 -19.43 -3.28
C ASP A 242 -28.62 -19.29 -4.67
N ARG A 243 -27.55 -18.50 -4.76
CA ARG A 243 -26.87 -18.24 -6.02
C ARG A 243 -26.21 -19.50 -6.59
N TYR A 244 -25.84 -20.46 -5.73
CA TYR A 244 -25.43 -21.79 -6.19
C TYR A 244 -26.57 -22.49 -6.93
N HIS A 245 -27.80 -22.46 -6.41
CA HIS A 245 -28.96 -23.02 -7.09
C HIS A 245 -29.34 -22.28 -8.37
N TRP A 246 -29.02 -20.99 -8.46
CA TRP A 246 -29.23 -20.24 -9.70
C TRP A 246 -28.23 -20.68 -10.78
N ARG A 247 -26.96 -20.90 -10.40
CA ARG A 247 -25.85 -20.95 -11.37
C ARG A 247 -25.22 -22.32 -11.57
N TRP A 248 -25.19 -23.17 -10.56
CA TRP A 248 -24.21 -24.27 -10.49
C TRP A 248 -24.82 -25.65 -10.17
N ASP A 249 -26.08 -25.73 -9.73
CA ASP A 249 -26.65 -26.93 -9.11
C ASP A 249 -27.01 -28.09 -10.05
N THR A 250 -26.85 -27.93 -11.37
CA THR A 250 -26.89 -29.03 -12.32
C THR A 250 -25.64 -29.03 -13.21
N PRO A 251 -25.20 -30.19 -13.73
CA PRO A 251 -24.07 -30.26 -14.65
C PRO A 251 -24.22 -29.33 -15.87
N GLU A 252 -25.44 -29.19 -16.40
CA GLU A 252 -25.73 -28.36 -17.57
C GLU A 252 -25.60 -26.87 -17.26
N LYS A 253 -26.16 -26.42 -16.11
CA LYS A 253 -25.99 -25.04 -15.66
C LYS A 253 -24.53 -24.74 -15.39
N TYR A 254 -23.83 -25.66 -14.72
CA TYR A 254 -22.41 -25.53 -14.43
C TYR A 254 -21.59 -25.38 -15.71
N ASP A 255 -21.74 -26.32 -16.65
CA ASP A 255 -20.94 -26.34 -17.87
C ASP A 255 -21.21 -25.12 -18.75
N ARG A 256 -22.47 -24.65 -18.83
CA ARG A 256 -22.81 -23.41 -19.55
C ARG A 256 -22.17 -22.20 -18.88
N ASN A 257 -22.49 -21.97 -17.61
CA ASN A 257 -22.10 -20.76 -16.90
C ASN A 257 -20.59 -20.66 -16.69
N MET A 258 -19.90 -21.78 -16.44
CA MET A 258 -18.44 -21.80 -16.32
C MET A 258 -17.80 -21.44 -17.67
N ARG A 259 -18.26 -22.05 -18.77
CA ARG A 259 -17.74 -21.76 -20.11
C ARG A 259 -17.87 -20.28 -20.45
N ASP A 260 -19.04 -19.69 -20.20
CA ASP A 260 -19.31 -18.30 -20.52
C ASP A 260 -18.58 -17.33 -19.59
N TYR A 261 -18.40 -17.68 -18.31
CA TYR A 261 -17.50 -16.96 -17.40
C TYR A 261 -16.05 -16.94 -17.93
N LEU A 262 -15.51 -18.07 -18.39
CA LEU A 262 -14.16 -18.12 -18.97
C LEU A 262 -14.05 -17.31 -20.28
N ARG A 263 -15.11 -17.30 -21.11
CA ARG A 263 -15.18 -16.46 -22.31
C ARG A 263 -15.17 -14.97 -21.98
N LEU A 264 -15.91 -14.55 -20.96
CA LEU A 264 -15.89 -13.17 -20.47
C LEU A 264 -14.48 -12.73 -20.05
N LEU A 265 -13.77 -13.57 -19.29
CA LEU A 265 -12.40 -13.29 -18.87
C LEU A 265 -11.41 -13.28 -20.05
N THR A 266 -11.59 -14.17 -21.03
CA THR A 266 -10.76 -14.17 -22.26
C THR A 266 -10.99 -12.89 -23.08
N GLY A 267 -12.24 -12.42 -23.19
CA GLY A 267 -12.56 -11.16 -23.86
C GLY A 267 -12.03 -9.93 -23.12
N MET A 268 -11.95 -9.99 -21.79
CA MET A 268 -11.25 -8.98 -20.99
C MET A 268 -9.74 -9.01 -21.28
N ASP A 269 -9.10 -10.18 -21.26
CA ASP A 269 -7.67 -10.32 -21.57
C ASP A 269 -7.33 -9.80 -22.97
N ARG A 270 -8.18 -10.06 -23.98
CA ARG A 270 -8.04 -9.44 -25.31
C ARG A 270 -8.03 -7.92 -25.22
N ASN A 271 -8.93 -7.32 -24.45
CA ASN A 271 -8.98 -5.86 -24.27
C ASN A 271 -7.78 -5.32 -23.46
N VAL A 272 -7.26 -6.07 -22.49
CA VAL A 272 -5.97 -5.76 -21.85
C VAL A 272 -4.86 -5.73 -22.91
N GLY A 273 -4.78 -6.73 -23.78
CA GLY A 273 -3.83 -6.74 -24.90
C GLY A 273 -3.94 -5.52 -25.82
N ARG A 274 -5.16 -5.09 -26.14
CA ARG A 274 -5.40 -3.87 -26.94
C ARG A 274 -4.93 -2.59 -26.23
N ILE A 275 -5.14 -2.49 -24.92
CA ILE A 275 -4.69 -1.35 -24.11
C ILE A 275 -3.17 -1.31 -24.04
N LEU A 276 -2.52 -2.45 -23.77
CA LEU A 276 -1.05 -2.55 -23.75
C LEU A 276 -0.46 -2.20 -25.12
N HIS A 277 -1.07 -2.65 -26.21
CA HIS A 277 -0.65 -2.27 -27.56
C HIS A 277 -0.80 -0.76 -27.81
N ALA A 278 -1.83 -0.11 -27.27
CA ALA A 278 -1.97 1.34 -27.39
C ALA A 278 -0.86 2.11 -26.64
N LEU A 279 -0.34 1.58 -25.54
CA LEU A 279 0.86 2.12 -24.88
C LEU A 279 2.08 2.01 -25.80
N GLU A 280 2.27 0.86 -26.44
CA GLU A 280 3.36 0.65 -27.43
C GLU A 280 3.23 1.61 -28.63
N GLU A 281 2.03 1.77 -29.20
CA GLU A 281 1.77 2.69 -30.33
C GLU A 281 2.01 4.16 -29.96
N SER A 282 1.74 4.54 -28.71
CA SER A 282 1.94 5.91 -28.20
C SER A 282 3.36 6.17 -27.67
N GLY A 283 4.20 5.13 -27.56
CA GLY A 283 5.56 5.23 -27.02
C GLY A 283 5.61 5.37 -25.50
N HIS A 284 4.54 4.96 -24.80
CA HIS A 284 4.43 4.97 -23.33
C HIS A 284 4.65 3.60 -22.69
N ASP A 285 4.99 2.56 -23.46
CA ASP A 285 5.17 1.20 -22.96
C ASP A 285 6.36 1.06 -22.01
N GLU A 286 7.48 1.73 -22.29
CA GLU A 286 8.70 1.66 -21.48
C GLU A 286 8.66 2.54 -20.20
N ASP A 287 7.68 3.44 -20.09
CA ASP A 287 7.51 4.36 -18.94
C ASP A 287 6.21 4.16 -18.15
N THR A 288 5.36 3.20 -18.54
CA THR A 288 4.10 2.89 -17.86
C THR A 288 4.22 1.67 -16.95
N VAL A 289 3.98 1.87 -15.66
CA VAL A 289 3.79 0.76 -14.71
C VAL A 289 2.36 0.26 -14.80
N VAL A 290 2.18 -1.05 -14.97
CA VAL A 290 0.86 -1.70 -15.05
C VAL A 290 0.61 -2.53 -13.80
N ILE A 291 -0.49 -2.27 -13.12
CA ILE A 291 -0.97 -3.04 -11.96
C ILE A 291 -2.31 -3.68 -12.35
N PHE A 292 -2.36 -5.01 -12.40
CA PHE A 292 -3.60 -5.76 -12.61
C PHE A 292 -4.04 -6.43 -11.32
N LEU A 293 -5.32 -6.34 -10.97
CA LEU A 293 -5.89 -7.07 -9.84
C LEU A 293 -7.38 -7.44 -10.00
N GLY A 294 -7.83 -8.44 -9.25
CA GLY A 294 -9.27 -8.67 -9.01
C GLY A 294 -9.81 -7.78 -7.90
N ASP A 295 -11.10 -7.42 -7.96
CA ASP A 295 -11.76 -6.67 -6.88
C ASP A 295 -12.23 -7.53 -5.71
N ASN A 296 -12.33 -8.85 -5.90
CA ASN A 296 -12.56 -9.86 -4.87
C ASN A 296 -12.42 -11.26 -5.48
N GLY A 297 -12.30 -12.29 -4.63
CA GLY A 297 -12.41 -13.68 -5.06
C GLY A 297 -13.85 -14.06 -5.46
N TYR A 298 -14.06 -15.33 -5.78
CA TYR A 298 -15.34 -15.82 -6.28
C TYR A 298 -15.57 -17.33 -6.04
N TYR A 299 -16.77 -17.69 -5.57
CA TYR A 299 -17.23 -19.07 -5.51
C TYR A 299 -17.81 -19.50 -6.85
N MET A 300 -17.25 -20.58 -7.39
CA MET A 300 -17.64 -21.16 -8.67
C MET A 300 -18.22 -22.56 -8.47
N GLY A 301 -19.10 -22.71 -7.48
CA GLY A 301 -19.64 -23.99 -7.04
C GLY A 301 -18.92 -24.57 -5.82
N ASP A 302 -17.76 -24.02 -5.44
CA ASP A 302 -16.99 -24.53 -4.31
C ASP A 302 -17.81 -24.47 -3.02
N ARG A 303 -17.75 -25.54 -2.21
CA ARG A 303 -18.49 -25.67 -0.94
C ARG A 303 -20.02 -25.57 -1.10
N GLY A 304 -20.54 -25.75 -2.32
CA GLY A 304 -21.96 -25.51 -2.60
C GLY A 304 -22.36 -24.03 -2.60
N PHE A 305 -21.40 -23.12 -2.82
CA PHE A 305 -21.60 -21.67 -2.86
C PHE A 305 -21.43 -21.07 -4.27
N ALA A 306 -21.99 -19.88 -4.42
CA ALA A 306 -21.71 -18.96 -5.52
C ALA A 306 -21.54 -17.54 -4.99
N GLY A 307 -20.87 -16.65 -5.73
CA GLY A 307 -20.68 -15.27 -5.29
C GLY A 307 -19.47 -15.12 -4.38
N LYS A 308 -19.59 -14.40 -3.27
CA LYS A 308 -18.45 -13.96 -2.44
C LYS A 308 -18.88 -13.70 -0.99
N TRP A 309 -18.32 -12.71 -0.30
CA TRP A 309 -18.70 -12.25 1.05
C TRP A 309 -18.19 -13.03 2.26
N SER A 310 -17.75 -14.28 2.11
CA SER A 310 -17.32 -15.07 3.26
C SER A 310 -15.83 -14.89 3.59
N HIS A 311 -15.38 -15.49 4.70
CA HIS A 311 -13.99 -15.43 5.15
C HIS A 311 -13.03 -16.38 4.44
N TYR A 312 -13.51 -17.38 3.69
CA TYR A 312 -12.64 -18.34 3.03
C TYR A 312 -11.80 -17.71 1.91
N ASP A 313 -10.63 -18.29 1.63
CA ASP A 313 -9.69 -17.80 0.63
C ASP A 313 -10.29 -17.76 -0.78
N GLN A 314 -11.27 -18.61 -1.13
CA GLN A 314 -11.96 -18.50 -2.43
C GLN A 314 -12.69 -17.16 -2.60
N SER A 315 -13.14 -16.54 -1.50
CA SER A 315 -13.83 -15.25 -1.49
C SER A 315 -12.83 -14.08 -1.42
N LEU A 316 -11.69 -14.26 -0.75
CA LEU A 316 -10.73 -13.17 -0.48
C LEU A 316 -9.57 -13.11 -1.47
N ARG A 317 -9.10 -14.24 -1.99
CA ARG A 317 -7.85 -14.34 -2.77
C ARG A 317 -8.10 -13.93 -4.22
N ILE A 318 -7.29 -12.99 -4.69
CA ILE A 318 -7.40 -12.35 -6.00
C ILE A 318 -6.13 -12.54 -6.82
N PRO A 319 -6.20 -12.46 -8.15
CA PRO A 319 -5.00 -12.26 -8.94
C PRO A 319 -4.43 -10.87 -8.67
N LEU A 320 -3.11 -10.75 -8.63
CA LEU A 320 -2.40 -9.47 -8.57
C LEU A 320 -1.09 -9.59 -9.34
N ILE A 321 -0.89 -8.71 -10.32
CA ILE A 321 0.31 -8.63 -11.16
C ILE A 321 0.78 -7.19 -11.18
N VAL A 322 2.08 -6.97 -10.95
CA VAL A 322 2.73 -5.67 -11.10
C VAL A 322 3.84 -5.78 -12.13
N HIS A 323 3.73 -5.03 -13.22
CA HIS A 323 4.75 -4.92 -14.26
C HIS A 323 5.30 -3.49 -14.25
N ASP A 324 6.56 -3.33 -13.83
CA ASP A 324 7.30 -2.08 -13.94
C ASP A 324 8.40 -2.27 -15.00
N PRO A 325 8.24 -1.73 -16.23
CA PRO A 325 9.19 -1.93 -17.33
C PRO A 325 10.59 -1.37 -17.03
N ARG A 326 10.70 -0.49 -16.02
CA ARG A 326 11.95 0.12 -15.57
C ARG A 326 12.76 -0.81 -14.64
N ARG A 327 12.19 -1.96 -14.28
CA ARG A 327 12.79 -2.96 -13.37
C ARG A 327 12.91 -4.29 -14.08
N ALA A 328 13.83 -5.13 -13.60
CA ALA A 328 13.91 -6.50 -14.07
C ALA A 328 12.65 -7.29 -13.66
N PRO A 329 12.20 -8.28 -14.48
CA PRO A 329 11.09 -9.16 -14.11
C PRO A 329 11.33 -9.85 -12.76
N GLY A 330 10.29 -9.89 -11.92
CA GLY A 330 10.35 -10.43 -10.56
C GLY A 330 9.84 -11.87 -10.43
N GLY A 331 9.14 -12.40 -11.44
CA GLY A 331 8.60 -13.77 -11.41
C GLY A 331 7.40 -13.88 -10.48
N THR A 332 7.45 -14.75 -9.48
CA THR A 332 6.39 -14.93 -8.48
C THR A 332 6.81 -14.46 -7.10
N ASP A 333 5.87 -13.87 -6.37
CA ASP A 333 6.05 -13.43 -4.98
C ASP A 333 4.98 -14.04 -4.07
N ASP A 334 5.42 -14.74 -3.03
CA ASP A 334 4.53 -15.49 -2.12
C ASP A 334 4.17 -14.71 -0.85
N ARG A 335 4.61 -13.46 -0.72
CA ARG A 335 4.26 -12.63 0.44
C ARG A 335 2.80 -12.20 0.41
N LEU A 336 2.29 -11.85 1.60
CA LEU A 336 0.93 -11.34 1.74
C LEU A 336 0.81 -9.94 1.13
N ALA A 337 0.20 -9.88 -0.05
CA ALA A 337 -0.17 -8.65 -0.74
C ALA A 337 -1.66 -8.38 -0.59
N LEU A 338 -2.04 -7.10 -0.50
CA LEU A 338 -3.43 -6.68 -0.33
C LEU A 338 -3.88 -5.70 -1.41
N ASN A 339 -5.17 -5.70 -1.71
CA ASN A 339 -5.78 -4.69 -2.58
C ASN A 339 -5.55 -3.25 -2.08
N ILE A 340 -5.47 -3.04 -0.76
CA ILE A 340 -5.17 -1.73 -0.15
C ILE A 340 -3.73 -1.27 -0.38
N ASP A 341 -2.82 -2.17 -0.77
CA ASP A 341 -1.42 -1.82 -1.07
C ASP A 341 -1.29 -1.09 -2.42
N VAL A 342 -2.30 -1.16 -3.28
CA VAL A 342 -2.28 -0.50 -4.60
C VAL A 342 -2.21 1.01 -4.45
N ALA A 343 -3.07 1.62 -3.62
CA ALA A 343 -3.07 3.07 -3.43
C ALA A 343 -1.70 3.58 -3.00
N ARG A 344 -1.07 2.89 -2.05
CA ARG A 344 0.26 3.26 -1.58
C ARG A 344 1.33 3.02 -2.65
N THR A 345 1.32 1.87 -3.31
CA THR A 345 2.28 1.56 -4.39
C THR A 345 2.24 2.61 -5.49
N VAL A 346 1.04 3.01 -5.93
CA VAL A 346 0.84 4.04 -6.96
C VAL A 346 1.45 5.38 -6.55
N LEU A 347 1.25 5.81 -5.31
CA LEU A 347 1.77 7.09 -4.82
C LEU A 347 3.27 7.07 -4.58
N ASP A 348 3.81 5.94 -4.15
CA ASP A 348 5.26 5.75 -4.02
C ASP A 348 5.94 5.82 -5.40
N LEU A 349 5.36 5.19 -6.43
CA LEU A 349 5.86 5.25 -7.81
C LEU A 349 5.88 6.69 -8.36
N ALA A 350 4.92 7.52 -7.96
CA ALA A 350 4.85 8.94 -8.30
C ALA A 350 5.73 9.85 -7.43
N GLY A 351 6.44 9.29 -6.44
CA GLY A 351 7.30 10.05 -5.52
C GLY A 351 6.55 10.88 -4.48
N LEU A 352 5.27 10.58 -4.22
CA LEU A 352 4.41 11.31 -3.28
C LEU A 352 4.45 10.76 -1.85
N GLY A 353 5.11 9.63 -1.61
CA GLY A 353 5.38 9.10 -0.27
C GLY A 353 4.14 8.56 0.49
N TRP A 354 4.22 8.55 1.84
CA TRP A 354 3.19 7.99 2.74
C TRP A 354 1.93 8.86 2.79
N MET A 355 0.76 8.26 2.56
CA MET A 355 -0.52 8.86 2.93
C MET A 355 -0.88 8.47 4.35
N GLU A 356 -1.04 9.47 5.21
CA GLU A 356 -1.49 9.36 6.60
C GLU A 356 -2.71 8.44 6.80
N ALA A 357 -3.55 8.38 5.77
CA ALA A 357 -4.81 7.69 5.77
C ALA A 357 -4.72 6.25 5.20
N THR A 358 -3.67 5.89 4.45
CA THR A 358 -3.52 4.51 3.91
C THR A 358 -3.10 3.53 5.00
N GLN A 359 -3.70 2.34 4.97
CA GLN A 359 -3.35 1.19 5.80
C GLN A 359 -2.61 0.10 5.00
N GLY A 360 -2.39 0.32 3.70
CA GLY A 360 -1.60 -0.55 2.83
C GLY A 360 -0.10 -0.27 2.87
N ASP A 361 0.68 -1.26 2.42
CA ASP A 361 2.13 -1.22 2.24
C ASP A 361 2.49 -0.98 0.76
N VAL A 362 3.78 -0.94 0.45
CA VAL A 362 4.29 -0.87 -0.93
C VAL A 362 4.51 -2.29 -1.47
N LEU A 363 3.97 -2.57 -2.66
CA LEU A 363 4.15 -3.86 -3.37
C LEU A 363 5.54 -3.98 -4.02
N THR A 364 6.18 -2.85 -4.33
CA THR A 364 7.41 -2.79 -5.14
C THR A 364 8.70 -2.71 -4.32
N ASP A 365 9.23 -1.53 -3.97
CA ASP A 365 10.50 -1.42 -3.21
C ASP A 365 10.52 -0.16 -2.32
N PRO A 366 10.82 -0.25 -1.00
CA PRO A 366 11.05 -1.48 -0.23
C PRO A 366 9.73 -2.24 -0.08
N PRO A 367 9.74 -3.55 -0.31
CA PRO A 367 8.48 -4.24 -0.36
C PRO A 367 7.99 -4.64 1.04
N SER A 368 6.69 -4.88 1.17
CA SER A 368 6.04 -5.24 2.43
C SER A 368 6.74 -6.40 3.18
N THR A 369 6.80 -6.27 4.50
CA THR A 369 7.25 -7.31 5.46
C THR A 369 6.08 -7.86 6.28
N ARG A 370 4.86 -7.73 5.74
CA ARG A 370 3.63 -8.14 6.41
C ARG A 370 3.50 -9.66 6.46
N HIS A 371 3.17 -10.16 7.64
CA HIS A 371 2.88 -11.59 7.90
C HIS A 371 1.43 -11.85 8.34
N GLU A 372 0.61 -10.80 8.41
CA GLU A 372 -0.80 -10.87 8.79
C GLU A 372 -1.63 -9.74 8.18
N PHE A 373 -2.93 -9.94 8.01
CA PHE A 373 -3.85 -8.86 7.67
C PHE A 373 -5.23 -9.04 8.29
N PHE A 374 -5.88 -7.91 8.53
CA PHE A 374 -7.25 -7.84 8.97
C PHE A 374 -8.20 -7.84 7.78
N ALA A 375 -9.26 -8.62 7.86
CA ALA A 375 -10.31 -8.69 6.85
C ALA A 375 -11.70 -8.65 7.50
N GLU A 376 -12.67 -8.14 6.76
CA GLU A 376 -14.03 -7.99 7.25
C GLU A 376 -15.06 -7.95 6.12
N HIS A 377 -16.33 -8.06 6.49
CA HIS A 377 -17.47 -7.77 5.65
C HIS A 377 -18.59 -7.16 6.50
N ARG A 378 -18.97 -5.91 6.24
CA ARG A 378 -19.94 -5.15 7.07
C ARG A 378 -21.23 -4.76 6.35
N MET A 379 -21.47 -5.22 5.12
CA MET A 379 -22.73 -4.94 4.43
C MET A 379 -23.88 -5.57 5.22
N LYS A 380 -24.81 -4.73 5.70
CA LYS A 380 -26.03 -5.19 6.37
C LYS A 380 -26.97 -5.80 5.35
N HIS A 381 -27.23 -7.10 5.45
CA HIS A 381 -28.15 -7.82 4.59
C HIS A 381 -28.72 -9.05 5.29
N ALA A 382 -30.00 -9.38 5.05
CA ALA A 382 -30.68 -10.47 5.76
C ALA A 382 -30.07 -11.86 5.52
N ARG A 383 -29.39 -12.06 4.38
CA ARG A 383 -28.79 -13.34 3.96
C ARG A 383 -27.31 -13.27 3.60
N ILE A 384 -26.64 -12.17 3.93
CA ILE A 384 -25.18 -12.06 3.80
C ILE A 384 -24.65 -11.71 5.20
N PRO A 385 -24.12 -12.71 5.94
CA PRO A 385 -23.63 -12.52 7.29
C PRO A 385 -22.47 -11.52 7.34
N MET A 386 -22.45 -10.67 8.35
CA MET A 386 -21.29 -9.81 8.63
C MET A 386 -20.22 -10.57 9.40
N TRP A 387 -18.95 -10.32 9.10
CA TRP A 387 -17.85 -10.93 9.85
C TRP A 387 -16.62 -10.03 9.92
N GLU A 388 -15.74 -10.32 10.87
CA GLU A 388 -14.38 -9.79 10.93
C GLU A 388 -13.39 -10.88 11.32
N GLY A 389 -12.13 -10.72 10.93
CA GLY A 389 -11.14 -11.76 11.13
C GLY A 389 -9.70 -11.29 10.92
N LEU A 390 -8.79 -12.15 11.32
CA LEU A 390 -7.34 -11.99 11.10
C LEU A 390 -6.84 -13.21 10.33
N ARG A 391 -6.06 -12.97 9.28
CA ARG A 391 -5.35 -14.01 8.53
C ARG A 391 -3.85 -13.76 8.65
N THR A 392 -3.12 -14.75 9.14
CA THR A 392 -1.65 -14.80 9.14
C THR A 392 -1.18 -15.69 7.99
N GLU A 393 0.13 -15.95 7.89
CA GLU A 393 0.66 -16.98 6.99
C GLU A 393 0.16 -18.38 7.35
N ASP A 394 0.00 -18.68 8.64
CA ASP A 394 -0.22 -20.03 9.15
C ASP A 394 -1.64 -20.27 9.70
N TRP A 395 -2.38 -19.21 10.05
CA TRP A 395 -3.67 -19.29 10.73
C TRP A 395 -4.67 -18.30 10.18
N LYS A 396 -5.95 -18.68 10.17
CA LYS A 396 -7.06 -17.76 9.93
C LYS A 396 -8.10 -17.87 11.05
N TYR A 397 -8.54 -16.74 11.55
CA TYR A 397 -9.68 -16.61 12.44
C TYR A 397 -10.74 -15.71 11.83
N ALA A 398 -12.00 -16.10 11.97
CA ALA A 398 -13.15 -15.28 11.60
C ALA A 398 -14.26 -15.38 12.64
N HIS A 399 -14.94 -14.27 12.87
CA HIS A 399 -16.07 -14.16 13.79
C HIS A 399 -17.23 -13.45 13.08
N TYR A 400 -18.37 -14.15 12.99
CA TYR A 400 -19.59 -13.62 12.39
C TYR A 400 -20.39 -12.79 13.40
N LEU A 401 -20.53 -11.49 13.12
CA LEU A 401 -20.95 -10.47 14.09
C LEU A 401 -22.45 -10.46 14.39
N ASP A 402 -23.25 -11.05 13.51
CA ASP A 402 -24.71 -11.00 13.53
C ASP A 402 -25.36 -12.38 13.70
N GLN A 403 -24.61 -13.35 14.23
CA GLN A 403 -25.01 -14.75 14.39
C GLN A 403 -24.94 -15.21 15.85
N ASP A 404 -25.39 -16.44 16.10
CA ASP A 404 -25.25 -17.08 17.41
C ASP A 404 -23.77 -17.20 17.79
N PRO A 405 -23.30 -16.63 18.91
CA PRO A 405 -21.91 -16.70 19.33
C PRO A 405 -21.35 -18.12 19.43
N ASP A 406 -22.19 -19.12 19.73
CA ASP A 406 -21.78 -20.51 19.84
C ASP A 406 -21.48 -21.17 18.48
N GLU A 407 -21.93 -20.58 17.36
CA GLU A 407 -21.69 -21.07 15.99
C GLU A 407 -20.93 -20.06 15.11
N ALA A 408 -20.63 -18.86 15.64
CA ALA A 408 -20.12 -17.73 14.86
C ALA A 408 -18.60 -17.71 14.66
N GLU A 409 -17.86 -18.58 15.33
CA GLU A 409 -16.38 -18.56 15.30
C GLU A 409 -15.79 -19.64 14.40
N PHE A 410 -14.78 -19.25 13.63
CA PHE A 410 -14.01 -20.12 12.75
C PHE A 410 -12.52 -19.96 13.04
N LEU A 411 -11.82 -21.09 13.14
CA LEU A 411 -10.36 -21.14 13.24
C LEU A 411 -9.83 -22.21 12.29
N HIS A 412 -8.89 -21.82 11.43
CA HIS A 412 -8.25 -22.70 10.44
C HIS A 412 -6.73 -22.68 10.61
N ASP A 413 -6.12 -23.87 10.64
CA ASP A 413 -4.67 -24.07 10.49
C ASP A 413 -4.34 -24.20 9.01
N LEU A 414 -3.81 -23.13 8.41
CA LEU A 414 -3.54 -23.05 6.98
C LEU A 414 -2.30 -23.88 6.56
N ARG A 415 -1.49 -24.35 7.51
CA ARG A 415 -0.33 -25.19 7.21
C ARG A 415 -0.75 -26.62 6.92
N THR A 416 -1.70 -27.14 7.72
CA THR A 416 -2.20 -28.51 7.59
C THR A 416 -3.49 -28.61 6.78
N ASP A 417 -4.27 -27.53 6.77
CA ASP A 417 -5.54 -27.41 6.06
C ASP A 417 -5.59 -26.07 5.29
N PRO A 418 -4.77 -25.90 4.23
CA PRO A 418 -4.77 -24.69 3.41
C PRO A 418 -6.11 -24.46 2.68
N ASP A 419 -6.95 -25.48 2.63
CA ASP A 419 -8.25 -25.48 2.00
C ASP A 419 -9.39 -25.16 2.98
N GLU A 420 -9.11 -24.95 4.27
CA GLU A 420 -10.07 -24.48 5.28
C GLU A 420 -11.34 -25.35 5.35
N LEU A 421 -11.16 -26.66 5.39
CA LEU A 421 -12.25 -27.64 5.46
C LEU A 421 -12.62 -28.00 6.91
N VAL A 422 -11.72 -27.78 7.86
CA VAL A 422 -11.93 -28.08 9.27
C VAL A 422 -11.98 -26.78 10.08
N ASN A 423 -13.07 -26.59 10.81
CA ASN A 423 -13.18 -25.53 11.81
C ASN A 423 -12.69 -26.05 13.17
N LEU A 424 -11.60 -25.46 13.68
CA LEU A 424 -10.96 -25.80 14.95
C LEU A 424 -11.48 -24.97 16.14
N ALA A 425 -12.44 -24.07 15.95
CA ALA A 425 -12.94 -23.19 17.02
C ALA A 425 -13.52 -23.96 18.23
N HIS A 426 -14.05 -25.17 18.00
CA HIS A 426 -14.59 -26.04 19.06
C HIS A 426 -13.64 -27.17 19.50
N ASP A 427 -12.45 -27.26 18.90
CA ASP A 427 -11.46 -28.26 19.28
C ASP A 427 -10.78 -27.85 20.60
N PRO A 428 -10.90 -28.65 21.69
CA PRO A 428 -10.24 -28.35 22.96
C PRO A 428 -8.72 -28.18 22.84
N ALA A 429 -8.07 -28.85 21.88
CA ALA A 429 -6.61 -28.73 21.68
C ALA A 429 -6.20 -27.38 21.06
N SER A 430 -7.14 -26.68 20.42
CA SER A 430 -6.90 -25.41 19.71
C SER A 430 -7.28 -24.18 20.53
N ARG A 431 -7.71 -24.34 21.80
CA ARG A 431 -8.25 -23.27 22.65
C ARG A 431 -7.29 -22.08 22.82
N ASP A 432 -6.03 -22.32 23.16
CA ASP A 432 -5.06 -21.24 23.40
C ASP A 432 -4.80 -20.43 22.11
N ARG A 433 -4.80 -21.11 20.96
CA ARG A 433 -4.64 -20.48 19.65
C ARG A 433 -5.87 -19.64 19.30
N LEU A 434 -7.07 -20.16 19.53
CA LEU A 434 -8.32 -19.43 19.34
C LEU A 434 -8.34 -18.14 20.16
N GLU A 435 -8.01 -18.22 21.45
CA GLU A 435 -7.99 -17.05 22.35
C GLU A 435 -6.96 -15.99 21.90
N THR A 436 -5.79 -16.44 21.44
CA THR A 436 -4.76 -15.54 20.88
C THR A 436 -5.28 -14.81 19.65
N MET A 437 -5.78 -15.56 18.65
CA MET A 437 -6.28 -15.00 17.40
C MET A 437 -7.46 -14.05 17.64
N ARG A 438 -8.38 -14.41 18.56
CA ARG A 438 -9.51 -13.56 18.97
C ARG A 438 -9.03 -12.23 19.54
N ALA A 439 -8.06 -12.24 20.46
CA ALA A 439 -7.51 -11.03 21.06
C ALA A 439 -6.78 -10.15 20.02
N GLU A 440 -6.03 -10.76 19.11
CA GLU A 440 -5.34 -10.05 18.04
C GLU A 440 -6.33 -9.43 17.04
N THR A 441 -7.37 -10.16 16.63
CA THR A 441 -8.46 -9.65 15.80
C THR A 441 -9.15 -8.48 16.45
N ALA A 442 -9.50 -8.55 17.74
CA ALA A 442 -10.09 -7.43 18.47
C ALA A 442 -9.16 -6.19 18.46
N SER A 443 -7.86 -6.39 18.69
CA SER A 443 -6.87 -5.31 18.62
C SER A 443 -6.78 -4.69 17.22
N ARG A 444 -6.81 -5.48 16.14
CA ARG A 444 -6.81 -4.96 14.76
C ARG A 444 -8.12 -4.25 14.42
N SER A 445 -9.23 -4.83 14.84
CA SER A 445 -10.59 -4.33 14.71
C SER A 445 -10.71 -2.92 15.31
N GLU A 446 -10.22 -2.72 16.54
CA GLU A 446 -10.20 -1.41 17.22
C GLU A 446 -9.31 -0.39 16.50
N ARG A 447 -8.10 -0.78 16.09
CA ARG A 447 -7.19 0.14 15.40
C ARG A 447 -7.75 0.61 14.07
N ALA A 448 -8.31 -0.30 13.27
CA ALA A 448 -8.92 0.07 12.01
C ALA A 448 -10.23 0.88 12.22
N ALA A 449 -10.92 0.73 13.35
CA ALA A 449 -12.10 1.54 13.68
C ALA A 449 -11.80 2.99 14.08
N ARG A 450 -10.53 3.35 14.35
CA ARG A 450 -10.10 4.75 14.58
C ARG A 450 -10.20 5.54 13.26
N ARG A 451 -11.43 5.88 12.86
CA ARG A 451 -11.72 6.68 11.66
C ARG A 451 -10.91 7.98 11.68
N GLY A 452 -10.08 8.18 10.67
CA GLY A 452 -9.67 9.52 10.22
C GLY A 452 -8.84 10.37 11.19
N ALA A 453 -8.28 9.82 12.27
CA ALA A 453 -7.18 10.49 12.97
C ALA A 453 -5.89 9.85 12.46
N PRO A 454 -5.15 10.51 11.58
CA PRO A 454 -3.82 10.02 11.26
C PRO A 454 -2.96 9.88 12.52
N LEU A 455 -2.04 8.93 12.50
CA LEU A 455 -1.07 8.81 13.58
C LEU A 455 -0.24 10.09 13.63
N PRO A 456 0.00 10.68 14.82
CA PRO A 456 0.90 11.81 14.96
C PRO A 456 2.20 11.61 14.19
N ARG A 457 2.55 12.58 13.35
CA ARG A 457 3.75 12.57 12.51
C ARG A 457 4.94 13.08 13.30
N VAL A 458 5.96 12.25 13.42
CA VAL A 458 7.18 12.52 14.18
C VAL A 458 8.35 12.60 13.21
N LEU A 459 8.96 13.78 13.08
CA LEU A 459 10.23 13.94 12.37
C LEU A 459 11.40 13.80 13.34
N LEU A 460 12.28 12.84 13.08
CA LEU A 460 13.55 12.71 13.79
C LEU A 460 14.68 13.38 13.00
N LEU A 461 15.24 14.45 13.57
CA LEU A 461 16.42 15.12 13.03
C LEU A 461 17.62 14.84 13.94
N GLY A 462 18.69 14.28 13.41
CA GLY A 462 19.84 14.03 14.25
C GLY A 462 21.02 13.41 13.53
N ASP A 463 22.10 13.26 14.28
CA ASP A 463 23.33 12.68 13.78
C ASP A 463 23.24 11.14 13.62
N SER A 464 24.40 10.49 13.52
CA SER A 464 24.48 9.04 13.34
C SER A 464 23.87 8.22 14.48
N ILE A 465 23.67 8.77 15.68
CA ILE A 465 22.96 8.10 16.77
C ILE A 465 21.48 7.96 16.42
N SER A 466 20.86 9.04 15.90
CA SER A 466 19.48 8.99 15.41
C SER A 466 19.30 8.00 14.25
N MET A 467 20.33 7.83 13.41
CA MET A 467 20.32 6.84 12.31
C MET A 467 20.25 5.42 12.87
N GLY A 468 21.09 5.12 13.86
CA GLY A 468 21.20 3.79 14.46
C GLY A 468 19.90 3.34 15.14
N ASN A 469 19.23 4.26 15.83
CA ASN A 469 18.06 3.93 16.64
C ASN A 469 16.73 4.06 15.88
N HIS A 470 16.73 4.55 14.63
CA HIS A 470 15.49 4.83 13.91
C HIS A 470 14.58 3.61 13.79
N ALA A 471 15.13 2.44 13.46
CA ALA A 471 14.36 1.22 13.33
C ALA A 471 13.71 0.81 14.66
N ASP A 472 14.43 0.95 15.77
CA ASP A 472 13.91 0.64 17.10
C ASP A 472 12.82 1.63 17.54
N VAL A 473 12.97 2.92 17.21
CA VAL A 473 11.94 3.95 17.49
C VAL A 473 10.69 3.73 16.64
N VAL A 474 10.84 3.41 15.35
CA VAL A 474 9.71 3.03 14.48
C VAL A 474 8.99 1.80 15.02
N ALA A 475 9.74 0.79 15.48
CA ALA A 475 9.17 -0.41 16.07
C ALA A 475 8.44 -0.12 17.39
N ALA A 476 9.03 0.71 18.26
CA ALA A 476 8.46 1.08 19.55
C ALA A 476 7.17 1.91 19.41
N LEU A 477 7.09 2.78 18.40
CA LEU A 477 5.93 3.65 18.15
C LEU A 477 4.97 3.09 17.08
N LYS A 478 5.10 1.80 16.74
CA LYS A 478 4.28 1.16 15.72
C LYS A 478 2.79 1.23 16.09
N GLY A 479 2.02 1.96 15.28
CA GLY A 479 0.58 2.16 15.51
C GLY A 479 0.23 3.29 16.50
N GLU A 480 1.24 4.02 16.98
CA GLU A 480 1.08 5.21 17.84
C GLU A 480 1.53 6.49 17.14
N ALA A 481 2.59 6.44 16.32
CA ALA A 481 3.09 7.59 15.57
C ALA A 481 3.72 7.17 14.24
N HIS A 482 3.71 8.04 13.24
CA HIS A 482 4.47 7.86 12.00
C HIS A 482 5.82 8.56 12.12
N VAL A 483 6.89 7.77 12.26
CA VAL A 483 8.23 8.29 12.53
C VAL A 483 9.04 8.32 11.23
N VAL A 484 9.48 9.51 10.83
CA VAL A 484 10.25 9.74 9.60
C VAL A 484 11.59 10.40 9.95
N ARG A 485 12.63 10.10 9.16
CA ARG A 485 13.89 10.85 9.23
C ARG A 485 14.53 11.04 7.85
N PRO A 486 15.40 12.04 7.68
CA PRO A 486 16.23 12.14 6.48
C PRO A 486 17.05 10.86 6.26
N ARG A 487 17.15 10.40 5.00
CA ARG A 487 17.98 9.25 4.60
C ARG A 487 19.50 9.50 4.72
N GLU A 488 19.89 10.67 5.20
CA GLU A 488 21.27 11.08 5.42
C GLU A 488 21.56 11.34 6.90
N ASN A 489 22.83 11.55 7.22
CA ASN A 489 23.26 12.03 8.53
C ASN A 489 23.05 13.56 8.58
N CYS A 490 22.27 14.08 9.54
CA CYS A 490 22.04 15.52 9.67
C CYS A 490 23.30 16.29 10.08
N ALA A 491 24.32 15.58 10.61
CA ALA A 491 25.61 16.11 11.02
C ALA A 491 25.49 17.19 12.12
N GLY A 492 26.26 18.28 11.99
CA GLY A 492 26.27 19.39 12.95
C GLY A 492 25.37 20.55 12.52
N THR A 493 25.26 21.55 13.39
CA THR A 493 24.40 22.73 13.19
C THR A 493 24.71 23.50 11.90
N THR A 494 25.97 23.53 11.44
CA THR A 494 26.33 24.19 10.16
C THR A 494 25.64 23.54 8.96
N ASN A 495 25.49 22.22 8.96
CA ASN A 495 24.74 21.52 7.93
C ASN A 495 23.23 21.66 8.17
N GLY A 496 22.80 21.69 9.43
CA GLY A 496 21.43 21.96 9.82
C GLY A 496 20.90 23.26 9.22
N VAL A 497 21.60 24.39 9.39
CA VAL A 497 21.20 25.67 8.79
C VAL A 497 21.04 25.59 7.27
N ARG A 498 21.89 24.81 6.59
CA ARG A 498 21.83 24.65 5.13
C ARG A 498 20.67 23.81 4.63
N LYS A 499 20.18 22.86 5.43
CA LYS A 499 19.27 21.80 4.97
C LYS A 499 17.94 21.74 5.72
N ILE A 500 17.76 22.54 6.77
CA ILE A 500 16.57 22.47 7.62
C ILE A 500 15.29 22.61 6.80
N ASP A 501 15.23 23.54 5.84
CA ASP A 501 14.08 23.74 4.97
C ASP A 501 13.77 22.49 4.10
N GLN A 502 14.80 21.75 3.67
CA GLN A 502 14.62 20.49 2.95
C GLN A 502 14.07 19.40 3.88
N TRP A 503 14.57 19.31 5.10
CA TRP A 503 14.19 18.23 6.03
C TRP A 503 12.79 18.43 6.62
N ILE A 504 12.40 19.67 6.93
CA ILE A 504 11.02 19.95 7.39
C ILE A 504 9.99 19.74 6.28
N ALA A 505 10.40 19.81 5.00
CA ALA A 505 9.53 19.54 3.85
C ALA A 505 9.51 18.05 3.44
N LEU A 506 10.27 17.18 4.13
CA LEU A 506 10.30 15.75 3.85
C LEU A 506 8.88 15.16 3.95
N ASP A 507 8.54 14.23 3.06
CA ASP A 507 7.22 13.57 3.02
C ASP A 507 6.03 14.55 3.06
N GLY A 508 6.19 15.72 2.43
CA GLY A 508 5.16 16.76 2.37
C GLY A 508 5.09 17.69 3.58
N GLY A 509 5.90 17.46 4.63
CA GLY A 509 5.95 18.28 5.83
C GLY A 509 4.85 17.97 6.85
N GLU A 510 4.29 19.01 7.47
CA GLU A 510 3.20 18.95 8.46
C GLU A 510 3.48 17.96 9.61
N TRP A 511 4.38 18.34 10.51
CA TRP A 511 4.80 17.49 11.62
C TRP A 511 4.06 17.85 12.91
N ASP A 512 3.54 16.85 13.62
CA ASP A 512 2.98 17.03 14.96
C ASP A 512 4.08 17.18 16.01
N VAL A 513 5.16 16.41 15.84
CA VAL A 513 6.34 16.43 16.70
C VAL A 513 7.61 16.46 15.85
N ILE A 514 8.55 17.34 16.20
CA ILE A 514 9.91 17.29 15.68
C ILE A 514 10.84 17.05 16.86
N HIS A 515 11.42 15.85 16.89
CA HIS A 515 12.46 15.49 17.85
C HIS A 515 13.82 15.66 17.19
N PHE A 516 14.65 16.56 17.73
CA PHE A 516 15.90 16.95 17.09
C PHE A 516 17.10 16.95 18.02
N ASN A 517 18.27 16.60 17.49
CA ASN A 517 19.54 16.63 18.19
C ASN A 517 20.65 17.21 17.29
N PHE A 518 21.41 18.16 17.82
CA PHE A 518 22.63 18.68 17.21
C PHE A 518 23.67 18.95 18.29
N GLY A 519 24.91 18.55 18.03
CA GLY A 519 26.06 18.92 18.86
C GLY A 519 27.23 17.96 18.69
N LEU A 520 27.01 16.65 18.64
CA LEU A 520 28.10 15.66 18.60
C LEU A 520 29.04 15.83 17.40
N HIS A 521 28.50 16.29 16.27
CA HIS A 521 29.29 16.64 15.10
C HIS A 521 29.98 18.00 15.24
N ASP A 522 29.32 18.99 15.85
CA ASP A 522 29.88 20.31 16.13
C ASP A 522 31.13 20.23 17.02
N LEU A 523 31.23 19.22 17.90
CA LEU A 523 32.38 19.00 18.79
C LEU A 523 33.65 18.51 18.09
N LYS A 524 33.55 18.00 16.84
CA LYS A 524 34.69 17.41 16.13
C LYS A 524 35.75 18.45 15.86
N ARG A 525 37.03 18.10 16.05
CA ARG A 525 38.14 18.90 15.54
C ARG A 525 38.20 18.81 14.03
N VAL A 526 38.40 19.93 13.36
CA VAL A 526 38.53 20.03 11.91
C VAL A 526 39.71 20.91 11.52
N LYS A 527 40.39 20.53 10.44
CA LYS A 527 41.44 21.33 9.83
C LYS A 527 40.85 22.58 9.17
N PRO A 528 41.68 23.56 8.77
CA PRO A 528 41.22 24.75 8.05
C PRO A 528 40.46 24.47 6.74
N ASP A 529 40.66 23.31 6.13
CA ASP A 529 39.93 22.85 4.93
C ASP A 529 38.59 22.16 5.24
N GLY A 530 38.21 22.07 6.51
CA GLY A 530 36.97 21.44 6.99
C GLY A 530 37.04 19.92 7.14
N THR A 531 38.19 19.29 6.86
CA THR A 531 38.35 17.84 7.05
C THR A 531 38.59 17.48 8.51
N ASN A 532 38.21 16.25 8.88
CA ASN A 532 38.37 15.74 10.24
C ASN A 532 39.83 15.85 10.75
N SER A 533 39.98 16.29 11.98
CA SER A 533 41.26 16.34 12.68
C SER A 533 41.26 15.50 13.96
N ASN A 534 42.46 15.03 14.32
CA ASN A 534 42.73 14.42 15.62
C ASN A 534 43.62 15.32 16.49
N ASP A 535 44.00 16.50 16.00
CA ASP A 535 44.76 17.47 16.77
C ASP A 535 43.81 18.25 17.69
N PRO A 536 43.97 18.19 19.02
CA PRO A 536 43.14 18.96 19.94
C PRO A 536 43.31 20.48 19.79
N ALA A 537 44.40 20.95 19.15
CA ALA A 537 44.64 22.36 18.89
C ALA A 537 43.86 22.91 17.68
N ASP A 538 43.34 22.04 16.81
CA ASP A 538 42.52 22.46 15.68
C ASP A 538 41.14 22.99 16.14
N ALA A 539 40.48 23.77 15.28
CA ALA A 539 39.17 24.35 15.59
C ALA A 539 38.09 23.25 15.68
N ARG A 540 37.02 23.53 16.41
CA ARG A 540 35.80 22.72 16.37
C ARG A 540 35.08 22.94 15.04
N GLN A 541 34.31 21.94 14.60
CA GLN A 541 33.49 22.03 13.41
C GLN A 541 32.52 23.21 13.49
N ALA A 542 31.94 23.46 14.66
CA ALA A 542 31.33 24.74 14.99
C ALA A 542 31.77 25.16 16.39
N GLU A 543 32.46 26.29 16.49
CA GLU A 543 32.79 26.88 17.79
C GLU A 543 31.51 27.27 18.57
N PRO A 544 31.57 27.36 19.91
CA PRO A 544 30.41 27.60 20.77
C PRO A 544 29.48 28.74 20.31
N ASP A 545 30.03 29.88 19.90
CA ASP A 545 29.25 31.03 19.45
C ASP A 545 28.57 30.75 18.10
N ALA A 546 29.24 30.03 17.21
CA ALA A 546 28.69 29.61 15.93
C ALA A 546 27.60 28.53 16.11
N TYR A 547 27.81 27.59 17.03
CA TYR A 547 26.79 26.60 17.42
C TYR A 547 25.54 27.30 17.97
N GLU A 548 25.69 28.27 18.87
CA GLU A 548 24.56 29.03 19.41
C GLU A 548 23.80 29.77 18.30
N ALA A 549 24.51 30.48 17.42
CA ALA A 549 23.90 31.21 16.31
C ALA A 549 23.16 30.28 15.33
N ASN A 550 23.78 29.15 14.97
CA ASN A 550 23.19 28.17 14.07
C ASN A 550 21.97 27.49 14.70
N LEU A 551 22.04 27.12 15.97
CA LEU A 551 20.93 26.48 16.69
C LEU A 551 19.73 27.43 16.78
N ARG A 552 19.95 28.72 17.04
CA ARG A 552 18.88 29.74 16.99
C ARG A 552 18.21 29.79 15.62
N ALA A 553 18.99 29.80 14.54
CA ALA A 553 18.47 29.82 13.17
C ALA A 553 17.69 28.53 12.83
N ILE A 554 18.17 27.36 13.24
CA ILE A 554 17.46 26.09 13.05
C ILE A 554 16.13 26.10 13.81
N VAL A 555 16.15 26.48 15.08
CA VAL A 555 14.96 26.51 15.94
C VAL A 555 13.92 27.50 15.43
N GLU A 556 14.33 28.65 14.89
CA GLU A 556 13.42 29.58 14.24
C GLU A 556 12.65 28.92 13.09
N ARG A 557 13.34 28.14 12.24
CA ARG A 557 12.73 27.39 11.13
C ARG A 557 11.82 26.26 11.63
N LEU A 558 12.26 25.52 12.64
CA LEU A 558 11.46 24.45 13.24
C LEU A 558 10.17 25.00 13.87
N ARG A 559 10.22 26.11 14.59
CA ARG A 559 9.04 26.73 15.20
C ARG A 559 8.03 27.23 14.16
N ALA A 560 8.52 27.69 13.01
CA ALA A 560 7.66 28.12 11.91
C ALA A 560 6.77 26.99 11.34
N THR A 561 7.09 25.72 11.62
CA THR A 561 6.27 24.57 11.20
C THR A 561 5.01 24.38 12.05
N GLY A 562 4.96 24.94 13.27
CA GLY A 562 3.87 24.70 14.22
C GLY A 562 3.97 23.39 15.01
N ALA A 563 4.98 22.55 14.74
CA ALA A 563 5.17 21.28 15.43
C ALA A 563 5.55 21.45 16.91
N THR A 564 5.21 20.45 17.72
CA THR A 564 5.76 20.30 19.07
C THR A 564 7.24 19.95 18.96
N LEU A 565 8.10 20.80 19.52
CA LEU A 565 9.56 20.62 19.43
C LEU A 565 10.10 19.93 20.69
N VAL A 566 10.92 18.91 20.48
CA VAL A 566 11.65 18.20 21.55
C VAL A 566 13.13 18.15 21.18
N PHE A 567 13.98 18.71 22.02
CA PHE A 567 15.42 18.67 21.82
C PHE A 567 16.06 17.58 22.67
N ALA A 568 16.77 16.64 22.04
CA ALA A 568 17.62 15.70 22.76
C ALA A 568 18.99 16.33 23.00
N THR A 569 19.49 16.22 24.23
CA THR A 569 20.86 16.69 24.56
C THR A 569 21.94 15.84 23.89
N THR A 570 23.10 16.46 23.63
CA THR A 570 24.28 15.81 23.07
C THR A 570 24.82 14.77 24.05
N THR A 571 24.99 13.54 23.57
CA THR A 571 25.49 12.42 24.37
C THR A 571 26.96 12.63 24.79
N PRO A 572 27.41 11.95 25.86
CA PRO A 572 28.79 12.04 26.34
C PRO A 572 29.80 11.57 25.29
N VAL A 573 30.99 12.17 25.31
CA VAL A 573 32.14 11.69 24.54
C VAL A 573 32.98 10.81 25.48
N PRO A 574 33.22 9.53 25.15
CA PRO A 574 33.99 8.66 26.03
C PRO A 574 35.48 9.00 26.04
N GLU A 575 36.13 8.66 27.15
CA GLU A 575 37.58 8.65 27.25
C GLU A 575 38.18 7.60 26.29
N GLY A 576 39.46 7.75 25.93
CA GLY A 576 40.17 6.75 25.12
C GLY A 576 40.45 7.12 23.66
N GLY A 577 40.38 8.40 23.29
CA GLY A 577 40.92 8.89 22.03
C GLY A 577 40.03 8.66 20.81
N VAL A 578 38.75 9.01 20.94
CA VAL A 578 37.77 9.06 19.84
C VAL A 578 38.34 9.79 18.63
N ARG A 579 38.10 9.23 17.43
CA ARG A 579 38.50 9.84 16.15
C ARG A 579 37.26 10.10 15.29
N PRO A 580 37.05 11.33 14.77
CA PRO A 580 37.86 12.55 14.96
C PRO A 580 37.89 13.01 16.42
N HIS A 581 38.93 13.75 16.79
CA HIS A 581 39.09 14.20 18.19
C HIS A 581 37.91 15.07 18.61
N ARG A 582 37.45 14.83 19.84
CA ARG A 582 36.41 15.60 20.55
C ARG A 582 36.83 15.69 22.01
N ASP A 583 36.66 16.85 22.62
CA ASP A 583 36.95 17.03 24.03
C ASP A 583 35.82 16.41 24.87
N THR A 584 36.16 15.68 25.94
CA THR A 584 35.17 15.04 26.81
C THR A 584 34.33 16.05 27.59
N THR A 585 34.81 17.29 27.73
CA THR A 585 34.11 18.38 28.43
C THR A 585 33.14 19.16 27.53
N ASP A 586 33.26 19.02 26.21
CA ASP A 586 32.45 19.78 25.26
C ASP A 586 30.95 19.43 25.27
N PRO A 587 30.51 18.17 25.45
CA PRO A 587 29.07 17.86 25.48
C PRO A 587 28.29 18.69 26.51
N GLU A 588 28.79 18.79 27.74
CA GLU A 588 28.16 19.60 28.79
C GLU A 588 28.10 21.08 28.41
N ARG A 589 29.19 21.61 27.84
CA ARG A 589 29.26 23.00 27.38
C ARG A 589 28.23 23.29 26.29
N TYR A 590 28.09 22.41 25.31
CA TYR A 590 27.14 22.58 24.20
C TYR A 590 25.70 22.37 24.65
N ASN A 591 25.46 21.42 25.56
CA ASN A 591 24.14 21.23 26.18
C ASN A 591 23.71 22.45 26.99
N ALA A 592 24.63 23.10 27.72
CA ALA A 592 24.35 24.35 28.42
C ALA A 592 24.00 25.51 27.45
N ILE A 593 24.64 25.57 26.29
CA ILE A 593 24.30 26.52 25.23
C ILE A 593 22.91 26.22 24.66
N ALA A 594 22.62 24.95 24.36
CA ALA A 594 21.32 24.52 23.86
C ALA A 594 20.20 24.87 24.85
N ARG A 595 20.39 24.61 26.15
CA ARG A 595 19.46 25.02 27.22
C ARG A 595 19.18 26.53 27.19
N ARG A 596 20.23 27.35 27.12
CA ARG A 596 20.11 28.81 27.02
C ARG A 596 19.34 29.28 25.77
N VAL A 597 19.39 28.53 24.67
CA VAL A 597 18.64 28.84 23.44
C VAL A 597 17.18 28.39 23.55
N LEU A 598 16.93 27.22 24.12
CA LEU A 598 15.67 26.48 24.01
C LEU A 598 14.70 26.72 25.18
N GLU A 599 15.20 26.83 26.41
CA GLU A 599 14.36 27.03 27.61
C GLU A 599 13.55 28.32 27.55
N PRO A 600 14.09 29.48 27.09
CA PRO A 600 13.27 30.70 26.94
C PRO A 600 12.17 30.59 25.88
N LEU A 601 12.22 29.55 25.03
CA LEU A 601 11.25 29.28 23.98
C LEU A 601 10.23 28.20 24.36
N ASP A 602 10.29 27.70 25.61
CA ASP A 602 9.44 26.62 26.13
C ASP A 602 9.51 25.32 25.29
N ILE A 603 10.69 25.05 24.71
CA ILE A 603 10.94 23.82 23.96
C ILE A 603 11.35 22.73 24.96
N ALA A 604 10.68 21.58 24.89
CA ALA A 604 10.97 20.44 25.76
C ALA A 604 12.40 19.93 25.52
N ILE A 605 13.10 19.56 26.59
CA ILE A 605 14.47 19.04 26.53
C ILE A 605 14.49 17.63 27.11
N ASP A 606 14.82 16.67 26.26
CA ASP A 606 15.07 15.28 26.63
C ASP A 606 16.55 15.11 27.05
N ASP A 607 16.77 14.66 28.28
CA ASP A 607 18.10 14.55 28.88
C ASP A 607 18.81 13.25 28.48
N LEU A 608 18.96 13.06 27.18
CA LEU A 608 19.69 11.95 26.58
C LEU A 608 21.14 11.87 27.08
N HIS A 609 21.78 13.01 27.37
CA HIS A 609 23.11 13.06 27.98
C HIS A 609 23.11 12.39 29.36
N GLY A 610 22.22 12.81 30.27
CA GLY A 610 22.10 12.22 31.60
C GLY A 610 21.75 10.72 31.55
N ALA A 611 20.81 10.35 30.68
CA ALA A 611 20.41 8.95 30.49
C ALA A 611 21.57 8.07 30.02
N ALA A 612 22.35 8.53 29.04
CA ALA A 612 23.52 7.81 28.55
C ALA A 612 24.66 7.77 29.58
N SER A 613 24.93 8.89 30.26
CA SER A 613 25.96 8.98 31.31
C SER A 613 25.73 7.98 32.45
N ALA A 614 24.47 7.72 32.82
CA ALA A 614 24.13 6.77 33.88
C ALA A 614 24.51 5.32 33.56
N ARG A 615 24.62 4.95 32.28
CA ARG A 615 24.92 3.60 31.80
C ARG A 615 26.17 3.51 30.94
N LEU A 616 27.00 4.55 30.91
CA LEU A 616 28.08 4.67 29.93
C LEU A 616 29.03 3.46 29.92
N GLY A 617 29.35 2.90 31.09
CA GLY A 617 30.21 1.70 31.19
C GLY A 617 29.59 0.41 30.64
N GLU A 618 28.26 0.37 30.48
CA GLU A 618 27.52 -0.79 29.96
C GLU A 618 27.30 -0.68 28.44
N ILE A 619 26.90 0.49 27.97
CA ILE A 619 26.36 0.68 26.62
C ILE A 619 27.33 1.34 25.64
N GLN A 620 28.45 1.88 26.11
CA GLN A 620 29.38 2.62 25.25
C GLN A 620 30.33 1.66 24.51
N ARG A 621 30.45 1.84 23.19
CA ARG A 621 31.50 1.16 22.43
C ARG A 621 32.88 1.76 22.75
N PRO A 622 33.95 0.95 22.87
CA PRO A 622 35.29 1.45 23.16
C PRO A 622 35.78 2.49 22.14
N ALA A 623 36.18 3.67 22.60
CA ALA A 623 36.71 4.78 21.79
C ALA A 623 35.81 5.23 20.61
N ASP A 624 34.50 5.00 20.73
CA ASP A 624 33.51 5.33 19.71
C ASP A 624 32.34 6.06 20.39
N VAL A 625 31.75 7.04 19.72
CA VAL A 625 30.61 7.83 20.22
C VAL A 625 29.27 7.10 20.06
N HIS A 626 29.24 5.96 19.37
CA HIS A 626 28.05 5.12 19.23
C HIS A 626 27.92 4.10 20.37
N PHE A 627 26.68 3.71 20.64
CA PHE A 627 26.33 2.76 21.69
C PHE A 627 26.13 1.34 21.15
N THR A 628 26.17 0.36 22.04
CA THR A 628 25.76 -1.03 21.79
C THR A 628 24.24 -1.11 21.56
N ARG A 629 23.71 -2.31 21.37
CA ARG A 629 22.27 -2.50 21.12
C ARG A 629 21.47 -2.46 22.43
N GLU A 630 22.07 -2.97 23.51
CA GLU A 630 21.62 -2.92 24.91
C GLU A 630 21.67 -1.50 25.51
#